data_AF-A0A2P8CAE5-F1
#
_entry.id   AF-A0A2P8CAE5-F1
#
_cell.length_a   1.000
_cell.length_b   1.000
_cell.length_c   1.000
_cell.angle_alpha   90.00
_cell.angle_beta   90.00
_cell.angle_gamma   90.00
#
_symmetry.space_group_name_H-M   'P 1'
#
loop_
_entity.id
_entity.type
_entity.pdbx_description
1 polymer ?
#
loop_
_entity_poly.entity_id
_entity_poly.type
_entity_poly.pdbx_seq_one_letter_code
_entity_poly.pdbx_strand_id
1 'polypeptide(L)' 'MRTTAFWIFGILQSISLGVIIFLIFRSLNIINGGNVIGLDTQSVLSIVFPLFLLLTEYIIYSKKQR' A
#
# COMPACT_ATOMS: atom_id res chain seq x y z
N MET A 1 14.58 -4.74 -16.13
CA MET A 1 13.60 -5.78 -15.73
C MET A 1 12.65 -6.01 -16.88
N ARG A 2 12.15 -7.24 -17.09
CA ARG A 2 10.97 -7.44 -17.97
C ARG A 2 9.80 -6.69 -17.33
N THR A 3 9.00 -5.98 -18.11
CA THR A 3 7.77 -5.31 -17.67
C THR A 3 6.86 -6.25 -16.88
N THR A 4 6.83 -7.54 -17.24
CA THR A 4 6.12 -8.58 -16.49
C THR A 4 6.61 -8.73 -15.05
N ALA A 5 7.92 -8.71 -14.81
CA ALA A 5 8.48 -8.84 -13.47
C ALA A 5 8.16 -7.61 -12.60
N PHE A 6 8.20 -6.41 -13.19
CA PHE A 6 7.80 -5.18 -12.50
C PHE A 6 6.35 -5.27 -11.99
N TRP A 7 5.41 -5.69 -12.84
CA TRP A 7 4.01 -5.84 -12.43
C TRP A 7 3.81 -6.89 -11.35
N ILE A 8 4.49 -8.04 -11.43
CA ILE A 8 4.37 -9.10 -10.42
C ILE A 8 4.88 -8.60 -9.06
N PHE A 9 6.10 -8.05 -9.01
CA PHE A 9 6.69 -7.59 -7.76
C PHE A 9 6.00 -6.34 -7.22
N GLY A 10 5.59 -5.40 -8.08
CA GLY A 10 4.89 -4.19 -7.67
C GLY A 10 3.50 -4.47 -7.09
N ILE A 11 2.73 -5.38 -7.70
CA ILE A 11 1.44 -5.79 -7.14
C ILE A 11 1.64 -6.52 -5.80
N LEU A 12 2.59 -7.46 -5.74
CA LEU A 12 2.87 -8.20 -4.51
C LEU A 12 3.32 -7.28 -3.37
N GLN A 13 4.18 -6.31 -3.66
CA GLN A 13 4.63 -5.28 -2.73
C GLN A 13 3.45 -4.41 -2.26
N SER A 14 2.57 -4.00 -3.18
CA SER A 14 1.43 -3.15 -2.85
C SER A 14 0.43 -3.85 -1.94
N ILE A 15 0.11 -5.11 -2.21
CA ILE A 15 -0.77 -5.92 -1.37
C ILE A 15 -0.15 -6.10 0.02
N SER A 16 1.13 -6.47 0.07
CA SER A 16 1.86 -6.66 1.33
C SER A 16 1.85 -5.38 2.18
N LEU A 17 2.18 -4.24 1.58
CA LEU A 17 2.15 -2.94 2.24
C LEU A 17 0.76 -2.58 2.76
N GLY A 18 -0.28 -2.81 1.96
CA GLY A 18 -1.66 -2.54 2.38
C GLY A 18 -2.05 -3.36 3.62
N VAL A 19 -1.72 -4.66 3.63
CA VAL A 19 -1.95 -5.52 4.78
C VAL A 19 -1.18 -5.04 6.02
N ILE A 20 0.10 -4.67 5.87
CA ILE A 20 0.93 -4.16 6.97
C ILE A 20 0.31 -2.89 7.55
N ILE A 21 -0.05 -1.92 6.72
CA ILE A 21 -0.65 -0.64 7.15
C ILE A 21 -1.98 -0.89 7.87
N PHE A 22 -2.82 -1.77 7.32
CA PHE A 22 -4.08 -2.14 7.96
C PHE A 22 -3.85 -2.75 9.35
N LEU A 23 -2.88 -3.66 9.50
CA LEU A 23 -2.56 -4.29 10.78
C LEU A 23 -1.99 -3.30 11.79
N ILE A 24 -1.17 -2.33 11.35
CA ILE A 24 -0.64 -1.28 12.23
C ILE A 24 -1.78 -0.47 12.84
N PHE A 25 -2.72 0.02 12.01
CA PHE A 25 -3.86 0.79 12.52
C PHE A 25 -4.80 -0.04 13.40
N ARG A 26 -5.03 -1.30 13.02
CA ARG A 26 -5.80 -2.22 13.87
C ARG A 26 -5.13 -2.41 15.23
N SER A 27 -3.81 -2.61 15.26
CA SER A 27 -3.04 -2.76 16.50
C SER A 27 -3.11 -1.50 17.36
N LEU A 28 -2.97 -0.31 16.75
CA LEU A 28 -3.11 0.97 17.44
C LEU A 28 -4.49 1.18 18.07
N ASN A 29 -5.56 0.78 17.37
CA ASN A 29 -6.92 0.83 17.89
C ASN A 29 -7.10 -0.13 19.09
N ILE A 30 -6.51 -1.33 19.02
CA ILE A 30 -6.55 -2.30 20.14
C ILE A 30 -5.80 -1.77 21.36
N ILE A 31 -4.60 -1.22 21.16
CA ILE A 31 -3.74 -0.73 22.25
C ILE A 31 -4.38 0.48 22.97
N ASN A 32 -5.03 1.38 22.23
CA ASN A 32 -5.70 2.54 22.82
C ASN A 32 -7.05 2.22 23.50
N GLY A 33 -7.54 0.98 23.39
CA GLY A 33 -8.84 0.58 23.96
C GLY A 33 -10.05 1.29 23.33
N GLY A 34 -9.86 1.95 22.18
CA GLY A 34 -10.87 2.73 21.47
C GLY A 34 -10.50 2.95 20.00
N ASN A 35 -11.49 3.30 19.17
CA ASN A 35 -11.26 3.60 17.76
C ASN A 35 -10.61 4.98 17.60
N VAL A 36 -9.27 5.00 17.50
CA VAL A 36 -8.51 6.20 17.13
C VAL A 36 -8.69 6.48 15.64
N ILE A 37 -8.74 5.43 14.82
CA ILE A 37 -8.99 5.51 13.39
C ILE A 37 -10.18 4.61 13.06
N GLY A 38 -11.24 5.20 12.49
CA GLY A 38 -12.39 4.44 12.03
C GLY A 38 -12.01 3.40 10.97
N LEU A 39 -12.72 2.26 10.95
CA LEU A 39 -12.46 1.16 10.02
C LEU A 39 -12.50 1.59 8.55
N ASP A 40 -13.38 2.54 8.22
CA ASP A 40 -13.50 3.10 6.88
C ASP A 40 -12.21 3.83 6.48
N THR A 41 -11.73 4.74 7.34
CA THR A 41 -10.48 5.48 7.12
C THR A 41 -9.28 4.54 7.08
N GLN A 42 -9.22 3.56 7.97
CA GLN A 42 -8.16 2.54 7.99
C GLN A 42 -8.11 1.77 6.67
N SER A 43 -9.27 1.35 6.15
CA SER A 43 -9.37 0.60 4.90
C SER A 43 -8.96 1.46 3.70
N VAL A 44 -9.49 2.69 3.62
CA VAL A 44 -9.13 3.64 2.56
C VAL A 44 -7.63 3.91 2.55
N LEU A 45 -7.02 4.20 3.71
CA LEU A 45 -5.59 4.51 3.78
C LEU A 45 -4.72 3.31 3.41
N SER A 46 -5.11 2.11 3.86
CA SER A 46 -4.40 0.87 3.56
C SER A 46 -4.41 0.50 2.07
N ILE A 47 -5.36 1.01 1.29
CA ILE A 47 -5.48 0.76 -0.14
C ILE A 47 -4.86 1.90 -0.96
N VAL A 48 -5.22 3.15 -0.63
CA VAL A 48 -4.80 4.34 -1.39
C VAL A 48 -3.29 4.55 -1.32
N PHE A 49 -2.68 4.36 -0.15
CA PHE A 49 -1.24 4.57 0.02
C PHE A 49 -0.39 3.65 -0.87
N PRO A 50 -0.53 2.31 -0.82
CA PRO A 50 0.26 1.43 -1.68
C PRO A 50 -0.07 1.58 -3.16
N LEU A 51 -1.32 1.90 -3.52
CA LEU A 51 -1.68 2.20 -4.92
C LEU A 51 -0.96 3.43 -5.45
N PHE A 52 -0.88 4.51 -4.67
CA PHE A 52 -0.18 5.72 -5.08
C PHE A 52 1.33 5.46 -5.24
N LEU A 53 1.90 4.66 -4.35
CA LEU A 53 3.29 4.24 -4.41
C LEU A 53 3.56 3.43 -5.69
N LEU A 54 2.72 2.44 -5.99
CA LEU A 54 2.81 1.64 -7.22
C LEU A 54 2.73 2.50 -8.49
N LEU A 55 1.83 3.48 -8.49
CA LEU A 55 1.65 4.40 -9.61
C LEU A 55 2.88 5.28 -9.81
N THR A 56 3.43 5.81 -8.72
CA THR A 56 4.67 6.61 -8.76
C THR A 56 5.85 5.79 -9.26
N GLU A 57 5.98 4.56 -8.78
CA GLU A 57 7.03 3.62 -9.19
C GLU A 57 6.90 3.26 -10.67
N TYR A 58 5.69 3.07 -11.15
CA TYR A 58 5.39 2.85 -12.57
C TYR A 58 5.80 4.05 -13.43
N ILE A 59 5.47 5.28 -13.01
CA ILE A 59 5.87 6.49 -13.74
C ILE A 59 7.39 6.62 -13.82
N ILE A 60 8.10 6.40 -12.71
CA ILE A 60 9.57 6.45 -12.66
C ILE A 60 10.17 5.38 -13.58
N TYR A 61 9.65 4.16 -13.50
CA TYR A 61 10.12 3.05 -14.31
C TYR A 61 9.87 3.27 -15.80
N SER A 62 8.69 3.77 -16.16
CA SER A 62 8.31 4.11 -17.54
C SER A 62 9.19 5.22 -18.10
N LYS A 63 9.48 6.27 -17.31
CA LYS A 63 10.39 7.34 -17.72
C LYS A 63 11.82 6.84 -17.93
N LYS A 64 12.28 5.86 -17.15
CA LYS A 64 13.64 5.28 -17.26
C LYS A 64 13.82 4.36 -18.48
N GLN A 65 12.73 3.85 -19.06
CA GLN A 65 12.77 3.04 -20.29
C GLN A 65 12.73 3.88 -21.59
N ARG A 66 12.57 5.20 -21.49
CA ARG A 66 12.57 6.14 -22.62
C ARG A 66 13.91 6.87 -22.70
#